data_AF-A0A1C6KPH2-F1
#
_entry.id   AF-A0A1C6KPH2-F1
#
_cell.length_a   1.000
_cell.length_b   1.000
_cell.length_c   1.000
_cell.angle_alpha   90.00
_cell.angle_beta   90.00
_cell.angle_gamma   90.00
#
_symmetry.space_group_name_H-M   'P 1'
#
loop_
_entity.id
_entity.type
_entity.pdbx_description
1 polymer ?
#
loop_
_entity_poly.entity_id
_entity_poly.type
_entity_poly.pdbx_seq_one_letter_code
_entity_poly.pdbx_strand_id
1 'polypeptide(L)' 'MKKQMRKEMRIGLLIFAATMVLKNFGILPEFLHSMFLGLAICFELIGVLSEEKYRRLKAWKKSIFN' A
#
# COMPACT_ATOMS: atom_id res chain seq x y z
N MET A 1 14.63 6.29 18.82
CA MET A 1 13.93 6.91 17.66
C MET A 1 12.57 6.25 17.50
N LYS A 2 11.45 6.95 17.74
CA LYS A 2 10.11 6.42 17.44
C LYS A 2 9.99 6.27 15.93
N LYS A 3 10.09 5.05 15.42
CA LYS A 3 9.87 4.72 14.00
C LYS A 3 8.38 4.94 13.74
N GLN A 4 7.99 6.16 13.36
CA GLN A 4 6.61 6.44 12.98
C GLN A 4 6.29 5.58 11.77
N MET A 5 5.30 4.70 11.90
CA MET A 5 4.83 3.88 10.80
C MET A 5 4.28 4.81 9.71
N ARG A 6 4.84 4.72 8.51
CA ARG A 6 4.45 5.58 7.39
C ARG A 6 2.98 5.42 7.07
N LYS A 7 2.34 6.54 6.67
CA LYS A 7 0.91 6.59 6.35
C LYS A 7 0.55 5.58 5.26
N GLU A 8 1.42 5.39 4.26
CA GLU A 8 1.21 4.44 3.15
C GLU A 8 1.17 2.99 3.61
N MET A 9 2.08 2.59 4.51
CA MET A 9 2.09 1.26 5.11
C MET A 9 0.80 1.01 5.90
N ARG A 10 0.33 2.03 6.63
CA ARG A 10 -0.89 1.96 7.43
C ARG A 10 -2.14 1.83 6.56
N ILE A 11 -2.17 2.53 5.42
CA ILE A 11 -3.24 2.42 4.43
C ILE A 11 -3.21 1.05 3.75
N GLY A 12 -2.02 0.55 3.36
CA GLY A 12 -1.87 -0.79 2.78
C GLY A 12 -2.40 -1.89 3.70
N LEU A 13 -2.00 -1.86 4.97
CA LEU A 13 -2.48 -2.80 6.00
C LEU A 13 -3.99 -2.72 6.23
N LEU A 14 -4.56 -1.51 6.23
CA LEU A 14 -6.01 -1.32 6.36
C LEU A 14 -6.77 -1.91 5.17
N ILE A 15 -6.30 -1.69 3.95
CA ILE A 15 -6.89 -2.24 2.73
C ILE A 15 -6.77 -3.77 2.73
N PHE A 16 -5.61 -4.31 3.12
CA PHE A 16 -5.40 -5.75 3.26
C PHE A 16 -6.39 -6.38 4.24
N ALA A 17 -6.51 -5.81 5.44
CA ALA A 17 -7.43 -6.28 6.46
C ALA A 17 -8.89 -6.21 5.98
N ALA A 18 -9.30 -5.10 5.35
CA ALA A 18 -10.65 -4.96 4.80
C ALA A 18 -10.94 -5.98 3.70
N THR A 19 -9.96 -6.26 2.84
CA THR A 19 -10.08 -7.22 1.73
C THR A 19 -10.22 -8.65 2.24
N MET A 20 -9.49 -9.02 3.29
CA MET A 20 -9.62 -10.31 3.98
C MET A 20 -11.01 -10.46 4.63
N VAL A 21 -11.48 -9.41 5.31
CA VAL A 21 -12.80 -9.42 5.95
C VAL A 21 -13.90 -9.57 4.90
N LEU A 22 -13.87 -8.77 3.83
CA LEU A 22 -14.86 -8.83 2.76
C LEU A 22 -14.83 -10.16 1.98
N LYS A 23 -13.66 -10.80 1.89
CA LYS A 23 -13.54 -12.16 1.33
C LYS A 23 -14.31 -13.18 2.16
N ASN A 24 -14.17 -13.14 3.48
CA ASN A 24 -14.87 -14.05 4.39
C ASN A 24 -16.40 -13.88 4.34
N PHE A 25 -16.89 -12.69 4.03
CA PHE A 25 -18.33 -12.46 3.85
C PHE A 25 -18.85 -12.89 2.47
N GLY A 26 -18.00 -13.35 1.55
CA GLY A 26 -18.41 -13.75 0.20
C GLY A 26 -18.95 -12.60 -0.67
N ILE A 27 -18.72 -11.36 -0.26
CA ILE A 27 -19.29 -10.15 -0.88
C ILE A 27 -18.52 -9.77 -2.15
N LEU A 28 -17.23 -10.11 -2.23
CA LEU A 28 -16.35 -9.64 -3.30
C LEU A 28 -16.15 -10.69 -4.42
N PRO A 29 -16.35 -10.30 -5.69
CA PRO A 29 -15.89 -11.08 -6.84
C PRO A 29 -14.38 -11.35 -6.76
N GLU A 30 -13.93 -12.53 -7.19
CA GLU A 30 -12.51 -12.93 -7.16
C GLU A 30 -11.57 -11.93 -7.85
N PHE A 31 -12.03 -11.33 -8.95
CA PHE A 31 -11.28 -10.30 -9.68
C PHE A 31 -11.02 -9.05 -8.83
N LEU A 32 -12.05 -8.54 -8.15
CA LEU A 32 -11.90 -7.39 -7.27
C LEU A 32 -11.04 -7.75 -6.05
N HIS A 33 -11.23 -8.94 -5.49
CA HIS A 33 -10.45 -9.40 -4.34
C HIS A 33 -8.95 -9.41 -4.65
N SER A 34 -8.57 -9.97 -5.80
CA SER A 34 -7.17 -10.02 -6.23
C SER A 34 -6.61 -8.65 -6.59
N MET A 35 -7.41 -7.73 -7.17
CA MET A 35 -7.00 -6.33 -7.36
C MET A 35 -6.72 -5.60 -6.04
N PHE A 36 -7.61 -5.70 -5.05
CA PHE A 36 -7.42 -5.05 -3.76
C PHE A 36 -6.23 -5.63 -3.00
N LEU A 37 -6.02 -6.94 -3.09
CA LEU A 37 -4.87 -7.61 -2.50
C LEU A 37 -3.56 -7.12 -3.13
N GLY A 38 -3.50 -7.04 -4.46
CA GLY A 38 -2.34 -6.51 -5.18
C GLY A 38 -2.05 -5.05 -4.82
N LEU A 39 -3.10 -4.22 -4.72
CA LEU A 39 -2.98 -2.83 -4.31
C LEU A 39 -2.43 -2.70 -2.88
N ALA A 40 -2.93 -3.52 -1.95
CA ALA A 40 -2.45 -3.55 -0.57
C ALA A 40 -0.96 -3.92 -0.47
N ILE A 41 -0.53 -4.95 -1.22
CA ILE A 41 0.87 -5.36 -1.30
C ILE A 41 1.75 -4.23 -1.86
N CYS A 42 1.30 -3.54 -2.91
CA CYS A 42 2.02 -2.39 -3.45
C CYS A 42 2.23 -1.29 -2.40
N PHE A 43 1.21 -0.98 -1.60
CA PHE A 43 1.32 0.01 -0.52
C PHE A 43 2.19 -0.46 0.64
N GLU A 44 2.17 -1.74 0.98
CA GLU A 44 3.08 -2.33 1.97
C GLU A 44 4.54 -2.29 1.51
N LEU A 45 4.81 -2.60 0.24
CA LEU A 45 6.15 -2.50 -0.35
C LEU A 45 6.69 -1.06 -0.30
N ILE A 46 5.86 -0.08 -0.65
CA ILE A 46 6.21 1.35 -0.53
C ILE A 46 6.43 1.72 0.94
N GLY A 47 5.60 1.21 1.84
CA GLY A 47 5.69 1.42 3.28
C GLY A 47 6.95 0.87 3.94
N VAL A 48 7.41 -0.31 3.49
CA VAL A 48 8.62 -1.00 3.93
C VAL A 48 9.89 -0.35 3.37
N LEU A 49 9.80 0.28 2.20
CA LEU A 49 10.94 0.89 1.50
C LEU A 49 11.64 1.97 2.34
N SER A 50 12.95 1.90 2.57
CA SER A 50 13.69 2.90 3.38
C SER A 50 13.37 4.36 3.01
N GLU A 51 13.28 5.25 4.01
CA GLU A 51 13.00 6.71 3.84
C GLU A 51 13.83 7.36 2.74
N GLU A 52 15.10 6.96 2.61
CA GLU A 52 16.00 7.45 1.58
C GLU A 52 15.55 7.08 0.16
N LYS A 53 15.16 5.82 -0.05
CA LYS A 53 14.64 5.33 -1.33
C LYS A 53 13.27 5.95 -1.66
N TYR A 54 12.43 6.14 -0.64
CA TYR A 54 11.14 6.83 -0.78
C TYR A 54 11.31 8.29 -1.22
N ARG A 55 12.22 9.04 -0.57
CA ARG A 55 12.57 10.41 -0.98
C ARG A 55 13.09 10.47 -2.42
N ARG A 56 13.94 9.53 -2.83
CA ARG A 56 14.40 9.42 -4.22
C ARG A 56 13.25 9.20 -5.20
N LEU A 57 12.33 8.29 -4.89
CA LEU A 57 11.13 8.05 -5.71
C LEU A 57 10.25 9.29 -5.82
N LYS A 58 10.06 10.03 -4.72
CA LYS A 58 9.29 11.27 -4.69
C LYS A 58 9.95 12.39 -5.51
N ALA A 59 11.28 12.51 -5.42
CA ALA A 59 12.06 13.44 -6.23
C ALA A 59 11.99 13.09 -7.72
N TRP A 60 12.10 11.81 -8.06
CA TRP A 60 12.00 11.32 -9.44
C TRP A 60 10.60 11.56 -10.02
N LYS A 61 9.53 11.26 -9.27
CA LYS A 61 8.16 11.62 -9.67
C LYS A 61 8.01 13.11 -9.96
N LYS A 62 8.58 13.97 -9.10
CA LYS A 62 8.53 15.42 -9.28
C LYS A 62 9.29 15.89 -10.53
N SER A 63 10.38 15.20 -10.88
CA SER A 63 11.18 15.50 -12.08
C SER A 63 10.49 15.11 -13.39
N ILE A 64 9.58 14.12 -13.38
CA ILE A 64 8.85 13.69 -14.59
C ILE A 64 7.60 14.55 -14.83
N PHE A 65 7.05 15.10 -13.75
CA PHE A 65 5.84 15.93 -13.80
C PHE A 65 6.15 17.44 -13.93
N ASN A 66 7.41 17.80 -14.20
CA ASN A 66 7.90 19.15 -14.45
C ASN A 66 8.51 19.20 -15.86
#